data_AF-A0A965QVH1-F1
#
_entry.id   AF-A0A965QVH1-F1
#
_cell.length_a   1.000
_cell.length_b   1.000
_cell.length_c   1.000
_cell.angle_alpha   90.00
_cell.angle_beta   90.00
_cell.angle_gamma   90.00
#
_symmetry.space_group_name_H-M   'P 1'
#
loop_
_entity.id
_entity.type
_entity.pdbx_description
1 polymer ?
#
loop_
_entity_poly.entity_id
_entity_poly.type
_entity_poly.pdbx_seq_one_letter_code
_entity_poly.pdbx_strand_id
1 'polypeptide(L)'
;EFFAKNRHLLGFDSPRKALLTSVKEAVDNSLDACEEAGILPEIWVHIEQVGESGSRFRMGVQDNGPGIVRKQIPLIFGKLLYGSKFHRLRMSRGQQGIGISAAGMYGVLTTGKPVKIISKTGAKDAAHYYELRIDTKTNQPEILNGKGEGVDIPSGKGGAELMKKHSIEWVADNDRGEPIGHGTRVTIEMEAKFQRGRGSVEEYLEQTAIANPHARIHFQGPDGPERILERSSDDLPPEPKEIKPHPYGVELGRLVTMLQEQPKLTLAQFLTQSFSRVSHGTAKKLCEAAKLSTRTTTGKLGRGEADALYKAIQDTKIPPPATDCIVPIGEQRLLAGLRQVVPGEFFTAATRPPSVYRGNPFVIEAALAYGGGVAAQKISREGLGELAAESDARSLRQFLTTTFSGLGSEAADKILAEAQLAPRQSPSKLKKAALDALHGAMQNVSVDEGQSMNVLRYANRVPLQFQHAACAVTQTILATNWRSYGLSQSRGSLPGGPVTAMVHVASVWVPFTSESKEAIAHYPEIQKEIRLALQAVGRKLGMYMRRRLRVAQEGQRRSIFLRYLGEVAGAVSQINGTDRAKLYEQLLAAVVEPHVRLSG
;
A
#
# COMPACT_ATOMS: atom_id res chain seq x y z
N GLU A 1 -27.64 -9.41 11.06
CA GLU A 1 -28.37 -8.52 10.12
C GLU A 1 -27.56 -7.38 9.51
N PHE A 2 -26.85 -6.58 10.33
CA PHE A 2 -26.08 -5.43 9.83
C PHE A 2 -25.13 -5.78 8.68
N PHE A 3 -24.34 -6.85 8.82
CA PHE A 3 -23.43 -7.33 7.78
C PHE A 3 -24.15 -7.67 6.46
N ALA A 4 -25.24 -8.43 6.53
CA ALA A 4 -25.99 -8.85 5.36
C ALA A 4 -26.59 -7.66 4.58
N LYS A 5 -27.05 -6.62 5.29
CA LYS A 5 -27.60 -5.39 4.68
C LYS A 5 -26.50 -4.41 4.20
N ASN A 6 -25.29 -4.48 4.78
CA ASN A 6 -24.24 -3.47 4.58
C ASN A 6 -22.90 -4.06 4.10
N ARG A 7 -22.90 -5.18 3.35
CA ARG A 7 -21.69 -5.82 2.81
C ARG A 7 -20.76 -4.85 2.07
N HIS A 8 -21.35 -3.88 1.38
CA HIS A 8 -20.65 -2.85 0.62
C HIS A 8 -19.80 -1.91 1.51
N LEU A 9 -20.26 -1.61 2.74
CA LEU A 9 -19.51 -0.75 3.68
C LEU A 9 -18.22 -1.42 4.15
N LEU A 10 -18.21 -2.75 4.21
CA LEU A 10 -17.08 -3.56 4.69
C LEU A 10 -16.18 -4.08 3.56
N GLY A 11 -16.40 -3.63 2.31
CA GLY A 11 -15.55 -4.02 1.18
C GLY A 11 -15.90 -5.36 0.53
N PHE A 12 -17.08 -5.91 0.81
CA PHE A 12 -17.62 -7.15 0.22
C PHE A 12 -18.75 -6.85 -0.78
N ASP A 13 -18.59 -5.80 -1.58
CA ASP A 13 -19.55 -5.34 -2.59
C ASP A 13 -19.62 -6.26 -3.83
N SER A 14 -18.51 -6.90 -4.16
CA SER A 14 -18.33 -7.69 -5.38
C SER A 14 -17.45 -8.91 -5.12
N PRO A 15 -17.65 -10.04 -5.83
CA PRO A 15 -16.83 -11.25 -5.65
C PRO A 15 -15.33 -11.02 -5.87
N ARG A 16 -14.98 -10.08 -6.77
CA ARG A 16 -13.59 -9.66 -7.00
C ARG A 16 -13.00 -9.00 -5.75
N LYS A 17 -13.71 -8.01 -5.21
CA LYS A 17 -13.22 -7.24 -4.06
C LYS A 17 -13.22 -8.08 -2.79
N ALA A 18 -14.17 -9.00 -2.65
CA ALA A 18 -14.27 -9.89 -1.49
C ALA A 18 -12.99 -10.72 -1.25
N LEU A 19 -12.43 -11.33 -2.31
CA LEU A 19 -11.20 -12.11 -2.20
C LEU A 19 -10.02 -11.22 -1.78
N LEU A 20 -9.85 -10.09 -2.46
CA LEU A 20 -8.78 -9.13 -2.17
C LEU A 20 -8.89 -8.55 -0.76
N THR A 21 -10.09 -8.14 -0.33
CA THR A 21 -10.34 -7.63 1.03
C THR A 21 -9.99 -8.71 2.07
N SER A 22 -10.33 -9.97 1.80
CA SER A 22 -10.04 -11.07 2.74
C SER A 22 -8.54 -11.34 2.87
N VAL A 23 -7.82 -11.35 1.75
CA VAL A 23 -6.35 -11.47 1.76
C VAL A 23 -5.71 -10.27 2.46
N LYS A 24 -6.18 -9.06 2.16
CA LYS A 24 -5.69 -7.82 2.78
C LYS A 24 -5.82 -7.86 4.30
N GLU A 25 -7.01 -8.20 4.82
CA GLU A 25 -7.24 -8.27 6.26
C GLU A 25 -6.42 -9.37 6.94
N ALA A 26 -6.18 -10.50 6.27
CA ALA A 26 -5.35 -11.56 6.81
C ALA A 26 -3.86 -11.16 6.84
N VAL A 27 -3.32 -10.66 5.73
CA VAL A 27 -1.91 -10.24 5.60
C VAL A 27 -1.59 -9.08 6.55
N ASP A 28 -2.47 -8.07 6.64
CA ASP A 28 -2.26 -6.92 7.54
C ASP A 28 -2.22 -7.35 9.03
N ASN A 29 -3.05 -8.32 9.42
CA ASN A 29 -3.03 -8.87 10.78
C ASN A 29 -1.79 -9.71 11.06
N SER A 30 -1.34 -10.51 10.10
CA SER A 30 -0.09 -11.27 10.17
C SER A 30 1.13 -10.34 10.32
N LEU A 31 1.21 -9.27 9.52
CA LEU A 31 2.26 -8.26 9.64
C LEU A 31 2.27 -7.59 11.01
N ASP A 32 1.11 -7.16 11.51
CA ASP A 32 1.00 -6.56 12.84
C ASP A 32 1.43 -7.56 13.94
N ALA A 33 1.05 -8.83 13.84
CA ALA A 33 1.40 -9.86 14.84
C ALA A 33 2.90 -10.16 14.89
N CYS A 34 3.57 -10.25 13.73
CA CYS A 34 5.02 -10.43 13.65
C CYS A 34 5.77 -9.21 14.20
N GLU A 35 5.36 -8.00 13.80
CA GLU A 35 5.99 -6.75 14.25
C GLU A 35 5.85 -6.54 15.77
N GLU A 36 4.67 -6.79 16.33
CA GLU A 36 4.43 -6.68 17.79
C GLU A 36 5.26 -7.69 18.60
N ALA A 37 5.59 -8.85 18.01
CA ALA A 37 6.42 -9.88 18.63
C ALA A 37 7.93 -9.69 18.38
N GLY A 38 8.33 -8.68 17.60
CA GLY A 38 9.73 -8.49 17.21
C GLY A 38 10.26 -9.58 16.26
N ILE A 39 9.39 -10.20 15.47
CA ILE A 39 9.71 -11.27 14.51
C ILE A 39 9.71 -10.67 13.10
N LEU A 40 10.73 -10.99 12.30
CA LEU A 40 10.75 -10.61 10.89
C LEU A 40 9.65 -11.37 10.12
N PRO A 41 8.64 -10.68 9.55
CA PRO A 41 7.50 -11.35 8.96
C PRO A 41 7.89 -12.20 7.75
N GLU A 42 7.38 -13.42 7.75
CA GLU A 42 7.35 -14.32 6.61
C GLU A 42 5.92 -14.85 6.49
N ILE A 43 5.30 -14.59 5.34
CA ILE A 43 3.86 -14.79 5.13
C ILE A 43 3.64 -15.62 3.88
N TRP A 44 2.84 -16.68 4.00
CA TRP A 44 2.40 -17.53 2.88
C TRP A 44 0.95 -17.26 2.55
N VAL A 45 0.70 -16.83 1.32
CA VAL A 45 -0.62 -16.58 0.77
C VAL A 45 -0.88 -17.60 -0.33
N HIS A 46 -1.82 -18.51 -0.09
CA HIS A 46 -2.24 -19.53 -1.04
C HIS A 46 -3.70 -19.30 -1.43
N ILE A 47 -3.98 -19.24 -2.72
CA ILE A 47 -5.32 -19.15 -3.28
C ILE A 47 -5.52 -20.30 -4.24
N GLU A 48 -6.53 -21.13 -3.99
CA GLU A 48 -6.91 -22.23 -4.89
C GLU A 48 -8.37 -22.07 -5.33
N GLN A 49 -8.66 -22.45 -6.58
CA GLN A 49 -10.03 -22.55 -7.05
C GLN A 49 -10.64 -23.86 -6.56
N VAL A 50 -11.86 -23.80 -6.01
CA VAL A 50 -12.55 -24.96 -5.45
C VAL A 50 -13.98 -25.06 -5.97
N GLY A 51 -14.51 -26.27 -6.03
CA GLY A 51 -15.87 -26.54 -6.51
C GLY A 51 -16.00 -26.55 -8.04
N GLU A 52 -17.07 -27.19 -8.53
CA GLU A 52 -17.28 -27.48 -9.95
C GLU A 52 -17.72 -26.25 -10.76
N SER A 53 -18.28 -25.22 -10.10
CA SER A 53 -18.83 -24.02 -10.75
C SER A 53 -17.79 -22.97 -11.13
N GLY A 54 -16.52 -23.15 -10.72
CA GLY A 54 -15.43 -22.18 -10.92
C GLY A 54 -15.59 -20.84 -10.21
N SER A 55 -16.63 -20.67 -9.38
CA SER A 55 -16.97 -19.42 -8.70
C SER A 55 -16.53 -19.36 -7.23
N ARG A 56 -15.93 -20.43 -6.72
CA ARG A 56 -15.49 -20.52 -5.32
C ARG A 56 -13.98 -20.63 -5.26
N PHE A 57 -13.42 -19.97 -4.26
CA PHE A 57 -12.00 -19.94 -4.00
C PHE A 57 -11.76 -20.21 -2.52
N ARG A 58 -10.71 -20.97 -2.22
CA ARG A 58 -10.18 -21.12 -0.88
C ARG A 58 -8.93 -20.27 -0.78
N MET A 59 -8.94 -19.32 0.14
CA MET A 59 -7.76 -18.53 0.49
C MET A 59 -7.19 -19.02 1.82
N GLY A 60 -5.89 -19.22 1.87
CA GLY A 60 -5.13 -19.53 3.07
C GLY A 60 -4.03 -18.49 3.26
N VAL A 61 -3.94 -17.91 4.45
CA VAL A 61 -2.83 -17.03 4.83
C VAL A 61 -2.21 -17.57 6.10
N GLN A 62 -0.91 -17.87 6.03
CA GLN A 62 -0.10 -18.30 7.17
C GLN A 62 0.99 -17.26 7.46
N ASP A 63 1.29 -17.05 8.73
CA ASP A 63 2.44 -16.27 9.18
C ASP A 63 3.39 -17.08 10.05
N ASN A 64 4.61 -16.54 10.22
CA ASN A 64 5.58 -16.98 11.21
C ASN A 64 5.47 -16.17 12.52
N GLY A 65 4.31 -15.60 12.84
CA GLY A 65 4.11 -14.77 14.04
C GLY A 65 4.13 -15.59 15.33
N PRO A 66 3.87 -14.98 16.50
CA PRO A 66 3.93 -15.64 17.81
C PRO A 66 2.87 -16.72 18.03
N GLY A 67 1.93 -16.89 17.09
CA GLY A 67 0.72 -17.66 17.30
C GLY A 67 -0.26 -16.97 18.25
N ILE A 68 -1.46 -17.54 18.32
CA ILE A 68 -2.56 -17.11 19.18
C ILE A 68 -2.82 -18.20 20.23
N VAL A 69 -2.92 -17.79 21.49
CA VAL A 69 -3.26 -18.69 22.60
C VAL A 69 -4.67 -19.28 22.44
N ARG A 70 -4.82 -20.56 22.78
CA ARG A 70 -6.05 -21.35 22.61
C ARG A 70 -7.35 -20.61 22.97
N LYS A 71 -7.39 -19.95 24.13
CA LYS A 71 -8.59 -19.26 24.65
C LYS A 71 -9.02 -18.04 23.83
N GLN A 72 -8.09 -17.42 23.08
CA GLN A 72 -8.35 -16.19 22.32
C GLN A 72 -8.79 -16.46 20.88
N ILE A 73 -8.43 -17.62 20.30
CA ILE A 73 -8.72 -17.95 18.89
C ILE A 73 -10.22 -17.80 18.57
N PRO A 74 -11.16 -18.40 19.33
CA PRO A 74 -12.57 -18.27 19.01
C PRO A 74 -13.07 -16.82 19.10
N LEU A 75 -12.54 -16.04 20.05
CA LEU A 75 -12.97 -14.65 20.25
C LEU A 75 -12.46 -13.73 19.12
N ILE A 76 -11.23 -13.92 18.67
CA ILE A 76 -10.64 -13.08 17.60
C ILE A 76 -11.37 -13.27 16.27
N PHE A 77 -11.66 -14.51 15.89
CA PHE A 77 -12.25 -14.81 14.58
C PHE A 77 -13.78 -14.94 14.60
N GLY A 78 -14.37 -15.19 15.77
CA GLY A 78 -15.80 -15.49 15.92
C GLY A 78 -16.63 -14.42 16.62
N LYS A 79 -16.03 -13.29 17.03
CA LYS A 79 -16.73 -12.16 17.65
C LYS A 79 -16.41 -10.86 16.90
N LEU A 80 -17.45 -10.14 16.48
CA LEU A 80 -17.28 -8.82 15.88
C LEU A 80 -16.90 -7.77 16.95
N LEU A 81 -16.10 -6.77 16.55
CA LEU A 81 -15.61 -5.69 17.43
C LEU A 81 -14.78 -6.22 18.60
N TYR A 82 -14.04 -7.29 18.37
CA TYR A 82 -13.14 -7.88 19.35
C TYR A 82 -11.70 -7.76 18.86
N GLY A 83 -10.78 -7.37 19.75
CA GLY A 83 -9.36 -7.30 19.44
C GLY A 83 -8.56 -6.43 20.39
N SER A 84 -7.26 -6.70 20.47
CA SER A 84 -6.28 -5.95 21.28
C SER A 84 -6.07 -4.50 20.81
N LYS A 85 -6.46 -4.20 19.56
CA LYS A 85 -6.31 -2.90 18.90
C LYS A 85 -7.46 -1.94 19.19
N PHE A 86 -8.49 -2.39 19.90
CA PHE A 86 -9.65 -1.57 20.24
C PHE A 86 -9.32 -0.60 21.39
N HIS A 87 -9.78 0.65 21.30
CA HIS A 87 -9.60 1.75 22.28
C HIS A 87 -8.19 2.35 22.45
N ARG A 88 -7.16 1.83 21.78
CA ARG A 88 -5.80 2.41 21.86
C ARG A 88 -5.55 3.43 20.76
N LEU A 89 -5.06 4.61 21.13
CA LEU A 89 -4.62 5.63 20.16
C LEU A 89 -3.14 5.41 19.85
N ARG A 90 -2.88 4.45 18.94
CA ARG A 90 -1.55 4.20 18.35
C ARG A 90 -1.70 3.93 16.86
N MET A 91 -0.64 4.14 16.08
CA MET A 91 -0.63 3.74 14.67
C MET A 91 -0.80 2.21 14.55
N SER A 92 -1.74 1.79 13.70
CA SER A 92 -1.97 0.38 13.34
C SER A 92 -2.53 0.27 11.92
N ARG A 93 -2.37 -0.91 11.29
CA ARG A 93 -2.97 -1.22 9.98
C ARG A 93 -4.49 -1.37 10.09
N GLY A 94 -4.94 -2.16 11.07
CA GLY A 94 -6.36 -2.34 11.43
C GLY A 94 -6.84 -1.40 12.55
N GLN A 95 -8.04 -0.82 12.41
CA GLN A 95 -8.59 0.16 13.38
C GLN A 95 -9.79 -0.35 14.22
N GLN A 96 -10.63 -1.26 13.70
CA GLN A 96 -11.97 -1.51 14.26
C GLN A 96 -12.19 -2.95 14.78
N GLY A 97 -11.28 -3.89 14.54
CA GLY A 97 -11.44 -5.30 14.96
C GLY A 97 -12.60 -6.03 14.27
N ILE A 98 -12.90 -5.68 13.02
CA ILE A 98 -14.01 -6.26 12.23
C ILE A 98 -13.49 -7.09 11.05
N GLY A 99 -12.32 -6.75 10.50
CA GLY A 99 -11.90 -7.15 9.16
C GLY A 99 -11.90 -8.66 8.90
N ILE A 100 -11.09 -9.42 9.65
CA ILE A 100 -10.98 -10.87 9.41
C ILE A 100 -12.28 -11.62 9.76
N SER A 101 -13.00 -11.17 10.79
CA SER A 101 -14.30 -11.72 11.17
C SER A 101 -15.37 -11.46 10.10
N ALA A 102 -15.30 -10.32 9.41
CA ALA A 102 -16.14 -10.01 8.26
C ALA A 102 -15.82 -10.89 7.05
N ALA A 103 -14.54 -11.16 6.77
CA ALA A 103 -14.13 -12.11 5.73
C ALA A 103 -14.65 -13.54 6.04
N GLY A 104 -14.52 -13.97 7.30
CA GLY A 104 -15.06 -15.25 7.76
C GLY A 104 -16.58 -15.32 7.62
N MET A 105 -17.30 -14.26 7.99
CA MET A 105 -18.75 -14.17 7.83
C MET A 105 -19.17 -14.22 6.36
N TYR A 106 -18.44 -13.53 5.47
CA TYR A 106 -18.69 -13.58 4.03
C TYR A 106 -18.50 -15.00 3.47
N GLY A 107 -17.42 -15.67 3.85
CA GLY A 107 -17.17 -17.08 3.48
C GLY A 107 -18.31 -18.00 3.91
N VAL A 108 -18.67 -17.97 5.18
CA VAL A 108 -19.78 -18.78 5.72
C VAL A 108 -21.11 -18.48 5.01
N LEU A 109 -21.41 -17.21 4.74
CA LEU A 109 -22.67 -16.83 4.09
C LEU A 109 -22.74 -17.24 2.61
N THR A 110 -21.60 -17.36 1.93
CA THR A 110 -21.55 -17.68 0.49
C THR A 110 -21.36 -19.17 0.23
N THR A 111 -20.62 -19.89 1.07
CA THR A 111 -20.29 -21.31 0.84
C THR A 111 -20.88 -22.25 1.88
N GLY A 112 -21.31 -21.72 3.04
CA GLY A 112 -21.75 -22.51 4.19
C GLY A 112 -20.61 -23.23 4.92
N LYS A 113 -19.36 -23.10 4.45
CA LYS A 113 -18.19 -23.75 5.06
C LYS A 113 -17.69 -22.93 6.25
N PRO A 114 -17.25 -23.59 7.35
CA PRO A 114 -16.66 -22.89 8.47
C PRO A 114 -15.30 -22.30 8.11
N VAL A 115 -14.90 -21.26 8.85
CA VAL A 115 -13.52 -20.75 8.81
C VAL A 115 -12.62 -21.75 9.53
N LYS A 116 -11.52 -22.13 8.90
CA LYS A 116 -10.53 -23.02 9.49
C LYS A 116 -9.35 -22.20 10.00
N ILE A 117 -9.03 -22.35 11.28
CA ILE A 117 -7.90 -21.66 11.91
C ILE A 117 -7.01 -22.71 12.56
N ILE A 118 -5.70 -22.62 12.30
CA ILE A 118 -4.69 -23.35 13.05
C ILE A 118 -3.67 -22.36 13.59
N SER A 119 -3.30 -22.51 14.85
CA SER A 119 -2.36 -21.62 15.52
C SER A 119 -1.40 -22.41 16.41
N LYS A 120 -0.12 -22.06 16.36
CA LYS A 120 0.96 -22.71 17.10
C LYS A 120 1.84 -21.65 17.77
N THR A 121 2.04 -21.75 19.08
CA THR A 121 2.79 -20.75 19.88
C THR A 121 4.28 -21.04 19.98
N GLY A 122 4.71 -22.27 19.69
CA GLY A 122 6.10 -22.68 19.78
C GLY A 122 6.36 -24.05 19.18
N ALA A 123 7.60 -24.34 18.83
CA ALA A 123 7.97 -25.51 18.03
C ALA A 123 7.54 -26.85 18.64
N LYS A 124 7.57 -26.95 19.97
CA LYS A 124 7.19 -28.16 20.74
C LYS A 124 5.73 -28.14 21.20
N ASP A 125 5.06 -27.00 21.11
CA ASP A 125 3.68 -26.85 21.55
C ASP A 125 2.74 -27.59 20.59
N ALA A 126 1.57 -27.95 21.09
CA ALA A 126 0.49 -28.44 20.23
C ALA A 126 -0.04 -27.29 19.37
N ALA A 127 -0.36 -27.58 18.11
CA ALA A 127 -1.07 -26.64 17.26
C ALA A 127 -2.58 -26.75 17.52
N HIS A 128 -3.23 -25.64 17.80
CA HIS A 128 -4.65 -25.59 18.11
C HIS A 128 -5.47 -25.37 16.82
N TYR A 129 -6.30 -26.34 16.44
CA TYR A 129 -7.13 -26.31 15.25
C TYR A 129 -8.61 -26.08 15.56
N TYR A 130 -9.20 -25.09 14.90
CA TYR A 130 -10.59 -24.66 15.08
C TYR A 130 -11.32 -24.56 13.76
N GLU A 131 -12.55 -25.09 13.72
CA GLU A 131 -13.54 -24.81 12.69
C GLU A 131 -14.61 -23.91 13.28
N LEU A 132 -14.64 -22.65 12.87
CA LEU A 132 -15.47 -21.61 13.47
C LEU A 132 -16.57 -21.13 12.54
N ARG A 133 -17.71 -20.85 13.15
CA ARG A 133 -18.82 -20.08 12.58
C ARG A 133 -19.20 -18.97 13.55
N ILE A 134 -19.67 -17.83 13.02
CA ILE A 134 -20.21 -16.74 13.85
C ILE A 134 -21.72 -16.94 13.97
N ASP A 135 -22.22 -17.04 15.21
CA ASP A 135 -23.66 -16.91 15.44
C ASP A 135 -24.07 -15.45 15.28
N THR A 136 -24.74 -15.16 14.16
CA THR A 136 -25.18 -13.81 13.81
C THR A 136 -26.27 -13.23 14.72
N LYS A 137 -26.93 -14.05 15.55
CA LYS A 137 -27.93 -13.59 16.52
C LYS A 137 -27.28 -13.11 17.82
N THR A 138 -26.32 -13.87 18.33
CA THR A 138 -25.68 -13.61 19.64
C THR A 138 -24.33 -12.90 19.53
N ASN A 139 -23.76 -12.80 18.32
CA ASN A 139 -22.39 -12.32 18.09
C ASN A 139 -21.36 -13.08 18.94
N GLN A 140 -21.50 -14.41 18.99
CA GLN A 140 -20.57 -15.31 19.68
C GLN A 140 -19.99 -16.33 18.71
N PRO A 141 -18.76 -16.81 18.98
CA PRO A 141 -18.18 -17.92 18.24
C PRO A 141 -18.93 -19.22 18.49
N GLU A 142 -19.18 -19.95 17.42
CA GLU A 142 -19.64 -21.34 17.45
C GLU A 142 -18.50 -22.23 16.93
N ILE A 143 -18.02 -23.14 17.79
CA ILE A 143 -16.93 -24.07 17.46
C ILE A 143 -17.55 -25.38 16.98
N LEU A 144 -17.27 -25.78 15.74
CA LEU A 144 -17.91 -26.93 15.10
C LEU A 144 -17.12 -28.24 15.25
N ASN A 145 -15.83 -28.17 15.59
CA ASN A 145 -14.97 -29.33 15.76
C ASN A 145 -14.65 -29.62 17.24
N GLY A 146 -14.14 -30.83 17.52
CA GLY A 146 -13.66 -31.19 18.85
C GLY A 146 -14.71 -31.08 19.97
N LYS A 147 -15.97 -31.41 19.67
CA LYS A 147 -17.12 -31.26 20.59
C LYS A 147 -17.30 -29.84 21.15
N GLY A 148 -16.86 -28.82 20.39
CA GLY A 148 -16.99 -27.42 20.79
C GLY A 148 -15.75 -26.84 21.47
N GLU A 149 -14.65 -27.59 21.59
CA GLU A 149 -13.42 -27.11 22.25
C GLU A 149 -12.22 -26.93 21.30
N GLY A 150 -12.39 -27.27 20.01
CA GLY A 150 -11.32 -27.37 19.04
C GLY A 150 -10.54 -28.69 19.16
N VAL A 151 -9.57 -28.88 18.28
CA VAL A 151 -8.70 -30.07 18.25
C VAL A 151 -7.26 -29.65 18.47
N ASP A 152 -6.59 -30.25 19.45
CA ASP A 152 -5.15 -30.06 19.64
C ASP A 152 -4.38 -31.06 18.80
N ILE A 153 -3.48 -30.55 17.98
CA ILE A 153 -2.61 -31.35 17.09
C ILE A 153 -1.23 -31.41 17.75
N PRO A 154 -0.79 -32.58 18.25
CA PRO A 154 0.51 -32.72 18.89
C PRO A 154 1.64 -32.47 17.89
N SER A 155 2.82 -32.08 18.38
CA SER A 155 4.00 -31.94 17.51
C SER A 155 4.55 -33.33 17.08
N GLY A 156 5.18 -33.39 15.89
CA GLY A 156 5.80 -34.61 15.35
C GLY A 156 4.89 -35.43 14.41
N LYS A 157 5.25 -36.70 14.19
CA LYS A 157 4.60 -37.56 13.16
C LYS A 157 3.09 -37.73 13.37
N GLY A 158 2.64 -37.94 14.62
CA GLY A 158 1.21 -38.05 14.93
C GLY A 158 0.42 -36.78 14.64
N GLY A 159 1.07 -35.61 14.75
CA GLY A 159 0.49 -34.33 14.34
C GLY A 159 0.32 -34.20 12.83
N ALA A 160 1.34 -34.58 12.07
CA ALA A 160 1.31 -34.54 10.61
C ALA A 160 0.20 -35.44 10.03
N GLU A 161 -0.01 -36.61 10.61
CA GLU A 161 -1.12 -37.51 10.25
C GLU A 161 -2.50 -36.87 10.55
N LEU A 162 -2.65 -36.22 11.71
CA LEU A 162 -3.87 -35.49 12.06
C LEU A 162 -4.12 -34.29 11.14
N MET A 163 -3.09 -33.52 10.78
CA MET A 163 -3.23 -32.44 9.80
C MET A 163 -3.71 -32.95 8.45
N LYS A 164 -3.13 -34.05 7.97
CA LYS A 164 -3.55 -34.70 6.72
C LYS A 164 -5.00 -35.19 6.81
N LYS A 165 -5.40 -35.79 7.93
CA LYS A 165 -6.77 -36.27 8.18
C LYS A 165 -7.80 -35.15 8.15
N HIS A 166 -7.45 -33.96 8.65
CA HIS A 166 -8.34 -32.79 8.67
C HIS A 166 -8.20 -31.89 7.42
N SER A 167 -7.40 -32.30 6.43
CA SER A 167 -7.07 -31.49 5.24
C SER A 167 -6.57 -30.09 5.64
N ILE A 168 -5.68 -30.04 6.62
CA ILE A 168 -5.04 -28.81 7.09
C ILE A 168 -3.75 -28.62 6.32
N GLU A 169 -3.66 -27.51 5.61
CA GLU A 169 -2.41 -27.05 5.04
C GLU A 169 -1.62 -26.28 6.09
N TRP A 170 -0.34 -26.59 6.26
CA TRP A 170 0.56 -25.90 7.18
C TRP A 170 1.97 -25.93 6.61
N VAL A 171 2.58 -24.76 6.46
CA VAL A 171 4.00 -24.65 6.05
C VAL A 171 4.86 -24.89 7.29
N ALA A 172 5.47 -26.07 7.37
CA ALA A 172 6.30 -26.48 8.51
C ALA A 172 7.77 -26.06 8.35
N ASP A 173 8.25 -25.99 7.12
CA ASP A 173 9.59 -25.57 6.75
C ASP A 173 9.46 -24.57 5.60
N ASN A 174 10.27 -23.51 5.59
CA ASN A 174 10.30 -22.57 4.48
C ASN A 174 11.06 -23.16 3.27
N ASP A 175 11.06 -22.46 2.14
CA ASP A 175 11.78 -22.82 0.91
C ASP A 175 13.31 -22.92 1.10
N ARG A 176 13.84 -22.41 2.21
CA ARG A 176 15.26 -22.53 2.60
C ARG A 176 15.52 -23.74 3.50
N GLY A 177 14.50 -24.52 3.82
CA GLY A 177 14.58 -25.68 4.73
C GLY A 177 14.67 -25.29 6.21
N GLU A 178 14.32 -24.06 6.56
CA GLU A 178 14.30 -23.59 7.95
C GLU A 178 12.93 -23.89 8.58
N PRO A 179 12.88 -24.49 9.78
CA PRO A 179 11.63 -24.89 10.41
C PRO A 179 10.86 -23.70 10.97
N ILE A 180 9.55 -23.65 10.68
CA ILE A 180 8.60 -22.67 11.20
C ILE A 180 7.96 -23.21 12.48
N GLY A 181 8.50 -22.79 13.62
CA GLY A 181 8.10 -23.29 14.93
C GLY A 181 6.79 -22.73 15.48
N HIS A 182 6.37 -21.54 15.03
CA HIS A 182 5.20 -20.82 15.52
C HIS A 182 4.54 -20.05 14.38
N GLY A 183 3.26 -19.72 14.55
CA GLY A 183 2.50 -19.00 13.53
C GLY A 183 1.01 -19.20 13.66
N THR A 184 0.26 -18.49 12.84
CA THR A 184 -1.18 -18.72 12.64
C THR A 184 -1.48 -18.88 11.16
N ARG A 185 -2.37 -19.82 10.82
CA ARG A 185 -2.96 -19.91 9.49
C ARG A 185 -4.47 -19.79 9.56
N VAL A 186 -5.00 -18.93 8.71
CA VAL A 186 -6.45 -18.71 8.53
C VAL A 186 -6.82 -19.13 7.11
N THR A 187 -7.79 -20.03 7.00
CA THR A 187 -8.29 -20.54 5.73
C THR A 187 -9.79 -20.28 5.61
N ILE A 188 -10.19 -19.58 4.54
CA ILE A 188 -11.57 -19.17 4.28
C ILE A 188 -11.96 -19.60 2.87
N GLU A 189 -13.07 -20.33 2.74
CA GLU A 189 -13.69 -20.67 1.46
C GLU A 189 -14.86 -19.70 1.19
N MET A 190 -14.83 -19.04 0.04
CA MET A 190 -15.82 -18.00 -0.32
C MET A 190 -16.16 -18.02 -1.81
N GLU A 191 -17.33 -17.48 -2.16
CA GLU A 191 -17.62 -17.14 -3.56
C GLU A 191 -16.86 -15.88 -3.97
N ALA A 192 -16.04 -15.98 -5.00
CA ALA A 192 -15.09 -14.94 -5.40
C ALA A 192 -14.77 -14.99 -6.90
N LYS A 193 -14.10 -13.95 -7.41
CA LYS A 193 -13.47 -13.96 -8.74
C LYS A 193 -11.99 -13.59 -8.60
N PHE A 194 -11.10 -14.51 -8.96
CA PHE A 194 -9.68 -14.21 -9.14
C PHE A 194 -9.47 -13.42 -10.44
N GLN A 195 -8.58 -12.44 -10.42
CA GLN A 195 -8.21 -11.67 -11.60
C GLN A 195 -6.78 -11.19 -11.48
N ARG A 196 -6.12 -10.97 -12.61
CA ARG A 196 -4.75 -10.48 -12.71
C ARG A 196 -4.70 -8.98 -13.04
N GLY A 197 -3.55 -8.36 -12.79
CA GLY A 197 -3.32 -6.95 -13.13
C GLY A 197 -3.98 -5.98 -12.14
N ARG A 198 -4.50 -4.85 -12.64
CA ARG A 198 -4.90 -3.74 -11.76
C ARG A 198 -6.03 -4.12 -10.79
N GLY A 199 -5.79 -3.86 -9.51
CA GLY A 199 -6.62 -4.20 -8.36
C GLY A 199 -6.76 -5.70 -8.14
N SER A 200 -5.71 -6.47 -8.44
CA SER A 200 -5.59 -7.89 -8.08
C SER A 200 -4.94 -8.07 -6.71
N VAL A 201 -4.96 -9.33 -6.25
CA VAL A 201 -4.21 -9.76 -5.07
C VAL A 201 -2.71 -9.61 -5.29
N GLU A 202 -2.20 -9.93 -6.48
CA GLU A 202 -0.75 -9.83 -6.74
C GLU A 202 -0.27 -8.38 -6.63
N GLU A 203 -1.00 -7.43 -7.23
CA GLU A 203 -0.64 -6.02 -7.12
C GLU A 203 -0.70 -5.54 -5.66
N TYR A 204 -1.64 -6.06 -4.85
CA TYR A 204 -1.71 -5.74 -3.43
C TYR A 204 -0.46 -6.25 -2.71
N LEU A 205 -0.05 -7.50 -2.92
CA LEU A 205 1.13 -8.07 -2.26
C LEU A 205 2.42 -7.36 -2.68
N GLU A 206 2.54 -7.00 -3.96
CA GLU A 206 3.64 -6.17 -4.48
C GLU A 206 3.69 -4.80 -3.79
N GLN A 207 2.54 -4.11 -3.66
CA GLN A 207 2.46 -2.85 -2.93
C GLN A 207 2.77 -3.02 -1.43
N THR A 208 2.30 -4.10 -0.82
CA THR A 208 2.58 -4.43 0.58
C THR A 208 4.07 -4.65 0.81
N ALA A 209 4.78 -5.32 -0.10
CA ALA A 209 6.24 -5.48 -0.02
C ALA A 209 6.98 -4.13 -0.09
N ILE A 210 6.50 -3.16 -0.90
CA ILE A 210 7.08 -1.81 -0.95
C ILE A 210 6.95 -1.09 0.40
N ALA A 211 5.78 -1.17 1.03
CA ALA A 211 5.52 -0.49 2.30
C ALA A 211 6.14 -1.19 3.52
N ASN A 212 6.47 -2.48 3.38
CA ASN A 212 6.98 -3.34 4.43
C ASN A 212 8.24 -4.07 3.94
N PRO A 213 9.36 -3.36 3.74
CA PRO A 213 10.57 -3.92 3.12
C PRO A 213 11.22 -5.03 3.96
N HIS A 214 10.82 -5.18 5.23
CA HIS A 214 11.25 -6.24 6.14
C HIS A 214 10.41 -7.51 6.06
N ALA A 215 9.29 -7.49 5.32
CA ALA A 215 8.45 -8.66 5.13
C ALA A 215 8.91 -9.48 3.93
N ARG A 216 8.86 -10.80 4.09
CA ARG A 216 9.00 -11.77 3.00
C ARG A 216 7.64 -12.40 2.72
N ILE A 217 7.21 -12.43 1.46
CA ILE A 217 5.86 -12.88 1.09
C ILE A 217 5.94 -13.95 0.01
N HIS A 218 5.39 -15.12 0.32
CA HIS A 218 5.16 -16.22 -0.60
C HIS A 218 3.74 -16.13 -1.14
N PHE A 219 3.60 -16.17 -2.46
CA PHE A 219 2.31 -16.13 -3.11
C PHE A 219 2.15 -17.29 -4.09
N GLN A 220 1.18 -18.14 -3.81
CA GLN A 220 0.71 -19.19 -4.70
C GLN A 220 -0.72 -18.84 -5.15
N GLY A 221 -0.86 -18.44 -6.42
CA GLY A 221 -2.16 -18.21 -7.04
C GLY A 221 -2.85 -19.52 -7.45
N PRO A 222 -4.12 -19.45 -7.92
CA PRO A 222 -4.86 -20.62 -8.38
C PRO A 222 -4.21 -21.26 -9.61
N ASP A 223 -3.56 -20.43 -10.43
CA ASP A 223 -2.87 -20.80 -11.64
C ASP A 223 -1.47 -20.16 -11.65
N GLY A 224 -0.44 -20.97 -11.89
CA GLY A 224 0.95 -20.53 -12.04
C GLY A 224 1.90 -20.98 -10.94
N PRO A 225 3.21 -20.70 -11.09
CA PRO A 225 4.22 -21.04 -10.10
C PRO A 225 4.14 -20.13 -8.87
N GLU A 226 4.69 -20.60 -7.76
CA GLU A 226 4.90 -19.79 -6.56
C GLU A 226 5.77 -18.58 -6.89
N ARG A 227 5.40 -17.42 -6.36
CA ARG A 227 6.15 -16.17 -6.45
C ARG A 227 6.60 -15.75 -5.05
N ILE A 228 7.89 -15.49 -4.90
CA ILE A 228 8.48 -15.04 -3.64
C ILE A 228 8.87 -13.56 -3.78
N LEU A 229 8.31 -12.73 -2.92
CA LEU A 229 8.73 -11.36 -2.71
C LEU A 229 9.70 -11.36 -1.53
N GLU A 230 10.99 -11.29 -1.84
CA GLU A 230 12.06 -11.25 -0.84
C GLU A 230 11.98 -9.99 0.03
N ARG A 231 12.60 -10.00 1.20
CA ARG A 231 12.76 -8.75 1.97
C ARG A 231 13.92 -7.92 1.41
N SER A 232 13.80 -6.61 1.48
CA SER A 232 14.87 -5.66 1.12
C SER A 232 15.54 -5.00 2.34
N SER A 233 15.09 -5.34 3.55
CA SER A 233 15.62 -4.85 4.83
C SER A 233 15.45 -5.93 5.90
N ASP A 234 16.40 -6.06 6.83
CA ASP A 234 16.24 -6.89 8.04
C ASP A 234 15.91 -6.06 9.29
N ASP A 235 15.78 -4.74 9.13
CA ASP A 235 15.44 -3.84 10.22
C ASP A 235 13.94 -3.75 10.48
N LEU A 236 13.51 -4.27 11.62
CA LEU A 236 12.13 -4.12 12.09
C LEU A 236 11.79 -2.65 12.43
N PRO A 237 10.56 -2.21 12.16
CA PRO A 237 10.06 -0.93 12.64
C PRO A 237 9.91 -0.96 14.17
N PRO A 238 10.18 0.16 14.88
CA PRO A 238 9.93 0.24 16.32
C PRO A 238 8.43 0.15 16.61
N GLU A 239 8.06 -0.34 17.81
CA GLU A 239 6.66 -0.42 18.22
C GLU A 239 6.09 0.99 18.47
N PRO A 240 4.91 1.32 17.89
CA PRO A 240 4.24 2.59 18.15
C PRO A 240 3.74 2.66 19.61
N LYS A 241 4.07 3.75 20.30
CA LYS A 241 3.59 3.98 21.67
C LYS A 241 2.15 4.47 21.67
N GLU A 242 1.36 3.96 22.62
CA GLU A 242 0.01 4.46 22.85
C GLU A 242 0.05 5.86 23.47
N ILE A 243 -0.80 6.76 22.95
CA ILE A 243 -0.95 8.11 23.48
C ILE A 243 -2.37 8.39 23.96
N LYS A 244 -2.51 9.35 24.84
CA LYS A 244 -3.82 9.91 25.21
C LYS A 244 -4.35 10.84 24.12
N PRO A 245 -5.68 10.97 23.96
CA PRO A 245 -6.26 11.89 23.00
C PRO A 245 -5.78 13.31 23.24
N HIS A 246 -5.54 14.04 22.16
CA HIS A 246 -5.21 15.46 22.23
C HIS A 246 -6.50 16.29 22.37
N PRO A 247 -6.54 17.35 23.20
CA PRO A 247 -7.75 18.16 23.40
C PRO A 247 -8.39 18.68 22.10
N TYR A 248 -7.59 19.21 21.17
CA TYR A 248 -8.09 19.69 19.86
C TYR A 248 -8.77 18.62 19.00
N GLY A 249 -8.53 17.33 19.27
CA GLY A 249 -9.09 16.23 18.48
C GLY A 249 -10.37 15.63 19.05
N VAL A 250 -10.81 16.08 20.22
CA VAL A 250 -12.00 15.53 20.87
C VAL A 250 -13.20 16.39 20.54
N GLU A 251 -14.21 15.81 19.91
CA GLU A 251 -15.49 16.46 19.64
C GLU A 251 -16.32 16.63 20.92
N LEU A 252 -17.23 17.62 20.93
CA LEU A 252 -18.07 17.92 22.09
C LEU A 252 -18.80 16.69 22.64
N GLY A 253 -19.40 15.87 21.77
CA GLY A 253 -20.09 14.65 22.19
C GLY A 253 -19.17 13.66 22.92
N ARG A 254 -17.96 13.45 22.40
CA ARG A 254 -16.96 12.58 23.02
C ARG A 254 -16.45 13.17 24.34
N LEU A 255 -16.25 14.48 24.42
CA LEU A 255 -15.89 15.17 25.66
C LEU A 255 -16.94 14.94 26.75
N VAL A 256 -18.23 15.06 26.41
CA VAL A 256 -19.33 14.80 27.34
C VAL A 256 -19.32 13.34 27.81
N THR A 257 -19.14 12.38 26.92
CA THR A 257 -19.02 10.96 27.29
C THR A 257 -17.83 10.73 28.22
N MET A 258 -16.66 11.31 27.93
CA MET A 258 -15.47 11.18 28.76
C MET A 258 -15.67 11.76 30.17
N LEU A 259 -16.39 12.89 30.29
CA LEU A 259 -16.75 13.48 31.58
C LEU A 259 -17.68 12.55 32.40
N GLN A 260 -18.63 11.89 31.73
CA GLN A 260 -19.58 10.95 32.34
C GLN A 260 -18.93 9.62 32.75
N GLU A 261 -17.96 9.12 31.98
CA GLU A 261 -17.20 7.90 32.28
C GLU A 261 -16.33 8.05 33.55
N GLN A 262 -15.97 9.28 33.92
CA GLN A 262 -15.07 9.58 35.04
C GLN A 262 -15.67 10.56 36.05
N PRO A 263 -16.85 10.30 36.64
CA PRO A 263 -17.66 11.31 37.32
C PRO A 263 -17.12 11.79 38.68
N LYS A 264 -16.05 11.15 39.20
CA LYS A 264 -15.45 11.44 40.51
C LYS A 264 -14.22 12.34 40.44
N LEU A 265 -13.67 12.58 39.25
CA LEU A 265 -12.47 13.41 39.11
C LEU A 265 -12.82 14.90 39.21
N THR A 266 -11.90 15.69 39.74
CA THR A 266 -11.97 17.15 39.57
C THR A 266 -11.67 17.52 38.13
N LEU A 267 -12.19 18.64 37.65
CA LEU A 267 -11.99 19.07 36.27
C LEU A 267 -10.49 19.22 35.92
N ALA A 268 -9.68 19.73 36.84
CA ALA A 268 -8.23 19.81 36.63
C ALA A 268 -7.55 18.43 36.56
N GLN A 269 -7.99 17.47 37.39
CA GLN A 269 -7.48 16.09 37.33
C GLN A 269 -7.90 15.41 36.04
N PHE A 270 -9.16 15.53 35.65
CA PHE A 270 -9.68 14.99 34.38
C PHE A 270 -8.88 15.52 33.19
N LEU A 271 -8.70 16.83 33.09
CA LEU A 271 -7.95 17.44 31.97
C LEU A 271 -6.50 16.94 31.91
N THR A 272 -5.85 16.74 33.05
CA THR A 272 -4.45 16.29 33.12
C THR A 272 -4.31 14.77 32.90
N GLN A 273 -5.28 13.98 33.36
CA GLN A 273 -5.23 12.52 33.30
C GLN A 273 -5.78 11.95 31.99
N SER A 274 -6.74 12.62 31.35
CA SER A 274 -7.43 12.08 30.17
C SER A 274 -6.86 12.57 28.85
N PHE A 275 -6.10 13.67 28.85
CA PHE A 275 -5.56 14.25 27.62
C PHE A 275 -4.04 14.25 27.57
N SER A 276 -3.48 14.19 26.37
CA SER A 276 -2.05 14.42 26.14
C SER A 276 -1.73 15.92 26.15
N ARG A 277 -0.51 16.26 26.57
CA ARG A 277 0.04 17.64 26.56
C ARG A 277 -0.72 18.67 27.40
N VAL A 278 -1.56 18.24 28.33
CA VAL A 278 -2.22 19.10 29.31
C VAL A 278 -1.51 19.00 30.65
N SER A 279 -0.75 20.04 31.00
CA SER A 279 -0.15 20.19 32.33
C SER A 279 -1.16 20.79 33.33
N HIS A 280 -0.87 20.74 34.63
CA HIS A 280 -1.69 21.44 35.62
C HIS A 280 -1.85 22.94 35.32
N GLY A 281 -0.81 23.60 34.80
CA GLY A 281 -0.88 25.00 34.40
C GLY A 281 -1.82 25.23 33.20
N THR A 282 -1.77 24.34 32.21
CA THR A 282 -2.67 24.37 31.04
C THR A 282 -4.12 24.09 31.46
N ALA A 283 -4.33 23.10 32.34
CA ALA A 283 -5.66 22.76 32.86
C ALA A 283 -6.28 23.94 33.62
N LYS A 284 -5.49 24.66 34.43
CA LYS A 284 -5.96 25.86 35.13
C LYS A 284 -6.41 26.95 34.15
N LYS A 285 -5.61 27.23 33.11
CA LYS A 285 -5.96 28.20 32.05
C LYS A 285 -7.25 27.83 31.31
N LEU A 286 -7.43 26.54 31.00
CA LEU A 286 -8.64 26.04 30.36
C LEU A 286 -9.89 26.23 31.24
N CYS A 287 -9.78 25.92 32.53
CA CYS A 287 -10.85 26.16 33.50
C CYS A 287 -11.19 27.65 33.62
N GLU A 288 -10.18 28.51 33.71
CA GLU A 288 -10.35 29.97 33.78
C GLU A 288 -11.04 30.52 32.52
N ALA A 289 -10.59 30.11 31.33
CA ALA A 289 -11.20 30.50 30.05
C ALA A 289 -12.65 30.02 29.93
N ALA A 290 -12.94 28.81 30.43
CA ALA A 290 -14.29 28.24 30.47
C ALA A 290 -15.17 28.83 31.60
N LYS A 291 -14.62 29.68 32.48
CA LYS A 291 -15.27 30.18 33.71
C LYS A 291 -15.75 29.07 34.65
N LEU A 292 -14.99 27.96 34.71
CA LEU A 292 -15.26 26.81 35.56
C LEU A 292 -14.23 26.71 36.69
N SER A 293 -14.66 26.23 37.86
CA SER A 293 -13.73 25.96 38.97
C SER A 293 -12.91 24.69 38.68
N THR A 294 -11.61 24.75 38.96
CA THR A 294 -10.70 23.60 38.85
C THR A 294 -11.08 22.44 39.77
N ARG A 295 -11.84 22.72 40.84
CA ARG A 295 -12.30 21.74 41.83
C ARG A 295 -13.71 21.20 41.53
N THR A 296 -14.40 21.73 40.52
CA THR A 296 -15.70 21.17 40.10
C THR A 296 -15.52 19.72 39.70
N THR A 297 -16.40 18.85 40.19
CA THR A 297 -16.39 17.44 39.85
C THR A 297 -17.01 17.22 38.47
N THR A 298 -16.41 16.39 37.64
CA THR A 298 -16.86 16.08 36.28
C THR A 298 -18.31 15.60 36.20
N GLY A 299 -18.77 14.80 37.17
CA GLY A 299 -20.16 14.31 37.23
C GLY A 299 -21.22 15.38 37.47
N LYS A 300 -20.82 16.59 37.91
CA LYS A 300 -21.72 17.73 38.10
C LYS A 300 -21.82 18.63 36.87
N LEU A 301 -20.99 18.39 35.83
CA LEU A 301 -20.95 19.25 34.66
C LEU A 301 -22.14 19.00 33.74
N GLY A 302 -22.92 20.05 33.48
CA GLY A 302 -24.01 20.05 32.51
C GLY A 302 -23.52 20.20 31.07
N ARG A 303 -24.44 20.06 30.11
CA ARG A 303 -24.13 20.24 28.67
C ARG A 303 -23.60 21.63 28.34
N GLY A 304 -24.11 22.68 28.99
CA GLY A 304 -23.66 24.05 28.76
C GLY A 304 -22.23 24.31 29.24
N GLU A 305 -21.85 23.72 30.37
CA GLU A 305 -20.48 23.84 30.90
C GLU A 305 -19.50 23.02 30.05
N ALA A 306 -19.92 21.87 29.54
CA ALA A 306 -19.12 21.09 28.58
C ALA A 306 -18.89 21.85 27.26
N ASP A 307 -19.90 22.58 26.75
CA ASP A 307 -19.75 23.44 25.57
C ASP A 307 -18.78 24.61 25.83
N ALA A 308 -18.88 25.26 27.00
CA ALA A 308 -17.94 26.31 27.41
C ALA A 308 -16.50 25.79 27.51
N LEU A 309 -16.31 24.61 28.10
CA LEU A 309 -15.01 23.95 28.17
C LEU A 309 -14.49 23.59 26.76
N TYR A 310 -15.35 23.09 25.88
CA TYR A 310 -14.98 22.76 24.52
C TYR A 310 -14.50 23.98 23.73
N LYS A 311 -15.21 25.12 23.83
CA LYS A 311 -14.79 26.39 23.22
C LYS A 311 -13.45 26.86 23.79
N ALA A 312 -13.28 26.81 25.11
CA ALA A 312 -12.02 27.16 25.77
C ALA A 312 -10.84 26.30 25.28
N ILE A 313 -11.06 25.00 25.01
CA ILE A 313 -10.05 24.12 24.43
C ILE A 313 -9.62 24.59 23.05
N GLN A 314 -10.55 25.00 22.18
CA GLN A 314 -10.25 25.44 20.81
C GLN A 314 -9.48 26.77 20.79
N ASP A 315 -9.79 27.69 21.70
CA ASP A 315 -9.16 29.02 21.75
C ASP A 315 -7.80 29.03 22.47
N THR A 316 -7.56 28.06 23.36
CA THR A 316 -6.31 28.00 24.13
C THR A 316 -5.22 27.32 23.34
N LYS A 317 -4.01 27.92 23.26
CA LYS A 317 -2.85 27.30 22.62
C LYS A 317 -2.27 26.15 23.46
N ILE A 318 -2.33 24.93 22.92
CA ILE A 318 -1.82 23.71 23.54
C ILE A 318 -0.65 23.17 22.69
N PRO A 319 0.44 22.67 23.31
CA PRO A 319 1.56 22.09 22.58
C PRO A 319 1.12 20.88 21.74
N PRO A 320 1.72 20.64 20.56
CA PRO A 320 1.34 19.52 19.71
C PRO A 320 1.55 18.15 20.40
N PRO A 321 0.73 17.14 20.04
CA PRO A 321 0.85 15.79 20.56
C PRO A 321 2.25 15.20 20.33
N ALA A 322 2.59 14.19 21.12
CA ALA A 322 3.84 13.45 20.92
C ALA A 322 3.79 12.66 19.61
N THR A 323 4.95 12.53 18.95
CA THR A 323 5.08 11.94 17.61
C THR A 323 5.61 10.52 17.63
N ASP A 324 5.97 10.01 18.80
CA ASP A 324 6.44 8.64 19.07
C ASP A 324 5.31 7.58 18.95
N CYS A 325 4.07 8.03 18.78
CA CYS A 325 2.93 7.18 18.45
C CYS A 325 2.80 6.83 16.96
N ILE A 326 3.67 7.40 16.10
CA ILE A 326 3.67 7.19 14.66
C ILE A 326 5.04 6.68 14.25
N VAL A 327 5.03 5.64 13.42
CA VAL A 327 6.24 4.99 12.93
C VAL A 327 6.26 5.09 11.41
N PRO A 328 6.84 6.16 10.85
CA PRO A 328 7.03 6.26 9.40
C PRO A 328 7.87 5.09 8.88
N ILE A 329 7.79 4.82 7.58
CA ILE A 329 8.63 3.80 6.93
C ILE A 329 10.09 4.28 6.98
N GLY A 330 10.31 5.56 6.69
CA GLY A 330 11.63 6.19 6.62
C GLY A 330 12.20 6.16 5.20
N GLU A 331 12.93 7.22 4.82
CA GLU A 331 13.40 7.43 3.44
C GLU A 331 14.22 6.25 2.87
N GLN A 332 15.13 5.68 3.67
CA GLN A 332 15.98 4.57 3.23
C GLN A 332 15.18 3.30 2.93
N ARG A 333 14.30 2.91 3.86
CA ARG A 333 13.41 1.75 3.72
C ARG A 333 12.40 1.93 2.58
N LEU A 334 11.86 3.14 2.43
CA LEU A 334 10.97 3.51 1.32
C LEU A 334 11.67 3.33 -0.04
N LEU A 335 12.94 3.76 -0.14
CA LEU A 335 13.75 3.57 -1.36
C LEU A 335 14.08 2.10 -1.62
N ALA A 336 14.41 1.33 -0.57
CA ALA A 336 14.71 -0.10 -0.69
C ALA A 336 13.50 -0.87 -1.23
N GLY A 337 12.33 -0.70 -0.61
CA GLY A 337 11.09 -1.34 -1.05
C GLY A 337 10.67 -0.91 -2.46
N LEU A 338 10.81 0.38 -2.80
CA LEU A 338 10.45 0.87 -4.14
C LEU A 338 11.37 0.30 -5.23
N ARG A 339 12.69 0.21 -4.98
CA ARG A 339 13.66 -0.36 -5.94
C ARG A 339 13.44 -1.83 -6.21
N GLN A 340 12.95 -2.57 -5.21
CA GLN A 340 12.71 -4.00 -5.32
C GLN A 340 11.58 -4.33 -6.30
N VAL A 341 10.50 -3.55 -6.24
CA VAL A 341 9.26 -3.87 -6.97
C VAL A 341 9.10 -3.01 -8.23
N VAL A 342 9.45 -1.73 -8.15
CA VAL A 342 9.21 -0.78 -9.24
C VAL A 342 10.48 -0.60 -10.07
N PRO A 343 10.44 -0.86 -11.38
CA PRO A 343 11.57 -0.57 -12.26
C PRO A 343 11.79 0.94 -12.35
N GLY A 344 13.05 1.35 -12.36
CA GLY A 344 13.41 2.76 -12.43
C GLY A 344 14.90 2.96 -12.65
N GLU A 345 15.25 4.07 -13.28
CA GLU A 345 16.64 4.55 -13.40
C GLU A 345 17.00 5.48 -12.24
N PHE A 346 16.00 6.23 -11.77
CA PHE A 346 16.15 7.25 -10.74
C PHE A 346 15.11 7.04 -9.64
N PHE A 347 15.57 7.06 -8.39
CA PHE A 347 14.72 6.92 -7.22
C PHE A 347 15.01 8.03 -6.21
N THR A 348 13.96 8.59 -5.62
CA THR A 348 14.09 9.56 -4.55
C THR A 348 12.96 9.41 -3.53
N ALA A 349 13.25 9.72 -2.28
CA ALA A 349 12.29 9.79 -1.19
C ALA A 349 12.40 11.12 -0.43
N ALA A 350 11.37 11.44 0.33
CA ALA A 350 11.32 12.53 1.29
C ALA A 350 10.32 12.19 2.43
N THR A 351 10.77 12.26 3.68
CA THR A 351 9.92 12.14 4.87
C THR A 351 9.73 13.53 5.49
N ARG A 352 8.47 13.97 5.63
CA ARG A 352 8.15 15.28 6.23
C ARG A 352 8.23 15.23 7.75
N PRO A 353 8.50 16.37 8.42
CA PRO A 353 8.32 16.45 9.86
C PRO A 353 6.85 16.19 10.24
N PRO A 354 6.58 15.62 11.44
CA PRO A 354 5.23 15.39 11.91
C PRO A 354 4.40 16.68 11.95
N SER A 355 3.15 16.57 11.53
CA SER A 355 2.14 17.63 11.57
C SER A 355 0.91 17.13 12.31
N VAL A 356 -0.08 17.98 12.55
CA VAL A 356 -1.27 17.64 13.35
C VAL A 356 -2.52 18.06 12.58
N TYR A 357 -3.52 17.18 12.55
CA TYR A 357 -4.86 17.51 12.04
C TYR A 357 -5.89 17.04 13.08
N ARG A 358 -6.83 17.90 13.48
CA ARG A 358 -7.82 17.58 14.53
C ARG A 358 -7.20 16.84 15.73
N GLY A 359 -6.11 17.35 16.29
CA GLY A 359 -5.41 16.72 17.42
C GLY A 359 -4.70 15.38 17.14
N ASN A 360 -4.80 14.81 15.94
CA ASN A 360 -4.11 13.59 15.56
C ASN A 360 -2.78 13.94 14.88
N PRO A 361 -1.64 13.49 15.44
CA PRO A 361 -0.37 13.65 14.73
C PRO A 361 -0.39 12.79 13.46
N PHE A 362 0.28 13.26 12.41
CA PHE A 362 0.48 12.53 11.18
C PHE A 362 1.82 12.88 10.52
N VAL A 363 2.36 11.96 9.74
CA VAL A 363 3.57 12.13 8.93
C VAL A 363 3.24 11.80 7.47
N ILE A 364 3.77 12.59 6.54
CA ILE A 364 3.68 12.31 5.11
C ILE A 364 5.05 11.94 4.57
N GLU A 365 5.09 10.85 3.83
CA GLU A 365 6.28 10.42 3.09
C GLU A 365 5.93 10.35 1.61
N ALA A 366 6.84 10.82 0.77
CA ALA A 366 6.70 10.72 -0.68
C ALA A 366 7.94 10.03 -1.25
N ALA A 367 7.71 9.10 -2.18
CA ALA A 367 8.73 8.45 -2.98
C ALA A 367 8.41 8.64 -4.46
N LEU A 368 9.44 8.66 -5.29
CA LEU A 368 9.30 8.74 -6.73
C LEU A 368 10.35 7.85 -7.40
N ALA A 369 9.89 7.01 -8.31
CA ALA A 369 10.71 6.30 -9.27
C ALA A 369 10.46 6.89 -10.67
N TYR A 370 11.54 7.15 -11.40
CA TYR A 370 11.53 7.66 -12.76
C TYR A 370 12.32 6.72 -13.67
N GLY A 371 11.78 6.48 -14.86
CA GLY A 371 12.34 5.56 -15.84
C GLY A 371 11.90 4.13 -15.58
N GLY A 372 12.47 3.20 -16.34
CA GLY A 372 11.95 1.83 -16.42
C GLY A 372 10.87 1.74 -17.50
N GLY A 373 11.12 0.87 -18.49
CA GLY A 373 10.12 0.55 -19.50
C GLY A 373 8.81 0.07 -18.87
N VAL A 374 7.71 0.21 -19.61
CA VAL A 374 6.42 -0.40 -19.24
C VAL A 374 6.66 -1.87 -18.83
N ALA A 375 5.90 -2.41 -17.87
CA ALA A 375 5.85 -3.86 -17.65
C ALA A 375 5.62 -4.66 -18.96
N ALA A 376 4.95 -4.05 -19.95
CA ALA A 376 4.80 -4.55 -21.31
C ALA A 376 6.12 -4.84 -22.05
N GLN A 377 7.21 -4.09 -21.80
CA GLN A 377 8.52 -4.36 -22.41
C GLN A 377 9.23 -5.57 -21.79
N LYS A 378 8.83 -5.97 -20.58
CA LYS A 378 9.46 -7.06 -19.81
C LYS A 378 8.68 -8.38 -19.86
N ILE A 379 7.50 -8.41 -20.47
CA ILE A 379 6.70 -9.63 -20.56
C ILE A 379 7.35 -10.61 -21.55
N SER A 380 7.39 -11.90 -21.21
CA SER A 380 7.80 -12.93 -22.16
C SER A 380 6.73 -13.11 -23.25
N ARG A 381 7.15 -13.61 -24.41
CA ARG A 381 6.23 -13.95 -25.52
C ARG A 381 5.17 -14.98 -25.10
N GLU A 382 5.52 -15.86 -24.17
CA GLU A 382 4.63 -16.86 -23.60
C GLU A 382 3.62 -16.23 -22.62
N GLY A 383 4.10 -15.39 -21.69
CA GLY A 383 3.23 -14.68 -20.74
C GLY A 383 2.25 -13.71 -21.42
N LEU A 384 2.65 -13.08 -22.55
CA LEU A 384 1.72 -12.26 -23.33
C LEU A 384 0.58 -13.10 -23.94
N GLY A 385 0.89 -14.34 -24.35
CA GLY A 385 -0.10 -15.28 -24.88
C GLY A 385 -1.11 -15.72 -23.82
N GLU A 386 -0.63 -16.05 -22.62
CA GLU A 386 -1.49 -16.41 -21.47
C GLU A 386 -2.43 -15.27 -21.10
N LEU A 387 -1.89 -14.06 -20.92
CA LEU A 387 -2.71 -12.89 -20.59
C LEU A 387 -3.73 -12.55 -21.68
N ALA A 388 -3.39 -12.73 -22.96
CA ALA A 388 -4.32 -12.49 -24.05
C ALA A 388 -5.44 -13.55 -24.10
N ALA A 389 -5.13 -14.81 -23.78
CA ALA A 389 -6.10 -15.89 -23.72
C ALA A 389 -7.07 -15.76 -22.53
N GLU A 390 -6.56 -15.31 -21.38
CA GLU A 390 -7.33 -15.09 -20.14
C GLU A 390 -8.09 -13.75 -20.11
N SER A 391 -7.90 -12.88 -21.11
CA SER A 391 -8.46 -11.54 -21.07
C SER A 391 -9.95 -11.47 -21.43
N ASP A 392 -10.73 -10.85 -20.54
CA ASP A 392 -12.13 -10.46 -20.79
C ASP A 392 -12.28 -9.19 -21.69
N ALA A 393 -11.17 -8.61 -22.18
CA ALA A 393 -11.22 -7.35 -22.92
C ALA A 393 -11.80 -7.55 -24.34
N ARG A 394 -12.73 -6.66 -24.74
CA ARG A 394 -13.41 -6.75 -26.04
C ARG A 394 -12.57 -6.24 -27.22
N SER A 395 -11.45 -5.58 -26.93
CA SER A 395 -10.60 -4.94 -27.92
C SER A 395 -9.14 -4.96 -27.46
N LEU A 396 -8.19 -5.00 -28.39
CA LEU A 396 -6.76 -4.95 -28.08
C LEU A 396 -6.36 -3.63 -27.40
N ARG A 397 -7.00 -2.51 -27.77
CA ARG A 397 -6.78 -1.23 -27.08
C ARG A 397 -7.19 -1.32 -25.60
N GLN A 398 -8.36 -1.90 -25.33
CA GLN A 398 -8.84 -2.11 -23.96
C GLN A 398 -7.89 -3.05 -23.21
N PHE A 399 -7.50 -4.18 -23.81
CA PHE A 399 -6.54 -5.11 -23.22
C PHE A 399 -5.23 -4.45 -22.83
N LEU A 400 -4.60 -3.72 -23.75
CA LEU A 400 -3.33 -3.05 -23.49
C LEU A 400 -3.43 -2.02 -22.35
N THR A 401 -4.53 -1.28 -22.30
CA THR A 401 -4.75 -0.23 -21.29
C THR A 401 -5.20 -0.75 -19.91
N THR A 402 -5.87 -1.91 -19.86
CA THR A 402 -6.36 -2.48 -18.59
C THR A 402 -5.38 -3.47 -17.96
N THR A 403 -4.68 -4.23 -18.79
CA THR A 403 -3.80 -5.33 -18.34
C THR A 403 -2.42 -4.81 -17.93
N PHE A 404 -1.88 -3.85 -18.68
CA PHE A 404 -0.53 -3.34 -18.44
C PHE A 404 -0.59 -1.98 -17.74
N SER A 405 -0.02 -1.90 -16.55
CA SER A 405 0.07 -0.66 -15.79
C SER A 405 0.89 0.40 -16.54
N GLY A 406 0.38 1.62 -16.58
CA GLY A 406 1.04 2.77 -17.21
C GLY A 406 0.79 2.93 -18.71
N LEU A 407 0.20 1.95 -19.41
CA LEU A 407 -0.16 2.07 -20.82
C LEU A 407 -1.43 2.93 -21.01
N GLY A 408 -1.26 4.16 -21.47
CA GLY A 408 -2.37 5.04 -21.87
C GLY A 408 -2.97 4.66 -23.23
N SER A 409 -4.10 5.26 -23.58
CA SER A 409 -4.77 5.01 -24.87
C SER A 409 -3.91 5.37 -26.08
N GLU A 410 -3.19 6.50 -26.02
CA GLU A 410 -2.28 6.93 -27.09
C GLU A 410 -1.11 5.97 -27.28
N ALA A 411 -0.57 5.47 -26.17
CA ALA A 411 0.50 4.49 -26.17
C ALA A 411 0.04 3.13 -26.73
N ALA A 412 -1.14 2.67 -26.34
CA ALA A 412 -1.75 1.47 -26.90
C ALA A 412 -1.96 1.61 -28.42
N ASP A 413 -2.36 2.79 -28.89
CA ASP A 413 -2.53 3.05 -30.33
C ASP A 413 -1.21 3.05 -31.10
N LYS A 414 -0.14 3.64 -30.54
CA LYS A 414 1.21 3.57 -31.14
C LYS A 414 1.70 2.12 -31.27
N ILE A 415 1.51 1.30 -30.23
CA ILE A 415 1.89 -0.12 -30.23
C ILE A 415 1.10 -0.91 -31.28
N LEU A 416 -0.21 -0.68 -31.37
CA LEU A 416 -1.06 -1.37 -32.34
C LEU A 416 -0.75 -0.96 -33.78
N ALA A 417 -0.42 0.32 -34.01
CA ALA A 417 0.02 0.79 -35.31
C ALA A 417 1.35 0.15 -35.74
N GLU A 418 2.33 0.08 -34.84
CA GLU A 418 3.62 -0.60 -35.10
C GLU A 418 3.44 -2.10 -35.35
N ALA A 419 2.57 -2.76 -34.56
CA ALA A 419 2.24 -4.18 -34.73
C ALA A 419 1.35 -4.46 -35.96
N GLN A 420 0.85 -3.42 -36.65
CA GLN A 420 -0.13 -3.51 -37.74
C GLN A 420 -1.42 -4.25 -37.35
N LEU A 421 -1.88 -4.07 -36.10
CA LEU A 421 -3.08 -4.73 -35.57
C LEU A 421 -4.26 -3.76 -35.43
N ALA A 422 -5.46 -4.27 -35.72
CA ALA A 422 -6.69 -3.49 -35.60
C ALA A 422 -7.07 -3.29 -34.12
N PRO A 423 -7.34 -2.05 -33.65
CA PRO A 423 -7.62 -1.79 -32.23
C PRO A 423 -8.83 -2.52 -31.65
N ARG A 424 -9.82 -2.86 -32.49
CA ARG A 424 -11.10 -3.49 -32.12
C ARG A 424 -11.06 -5.03 -32.12
N GLN A 425 -9.92 -5.64 -32.40
CA GLN A 425 -9.80 -7.10 -32.41
C GLN A 425 -9.81 -7.66 -30.98
N SER A 426 -10.37 -8.86 -30.80
CA SER A 426 -10.36 -9.55 -29.49
C SER A 426 -8.97 -10.13 -29.18
N PRO A 427 -8.39 -9.89 -27.99
CA PRO A 427 -7.09 -10.45 -27.59
C PRO A 427 -7.06 -11.99 -27.61
N SER A 428 -8.13 -12.62 -27.13
CA SER A 428 -8.28 -14.08 -27.07
C SER A 428 -8.32 -14.79 -28.44
N LYS A 429 -8.46 -14.03 -29.53
CA LYS A 429 -8.50 -14.56 -30.90
C LYS A 429 -7.21 -14.26 -31.68
N LEU A 430 -6.16 -13.76 -31.03
CA LEU A 430 -4.88 -13.49 -31.69
C LEU A 430 -4.18 -14.79 -32.08
N LYS A 431 -3.76 -14.87 -33.35
CA LYS A 431 -2.92 -15.97 -33.85
C LYS A 431 -1.47 -15.79 -33.40
N LYS A 432 -0.69 -16.88 -33.42
CA LYS A 432 0.73 -16.90 -32.99
C LYS A 432 1.56 -15.77 -33.60
N ALA A 433 1.47 -15.56 -34.92
CA ALA A 433 2.20 -14.49 -35.63
C ALA A 433 1.77 -13.07 -35.20
N ALA A 434 0.48 -12.87 -34.89
CA ALA A 434 -0.02 -11.58 -34.42
C ALA A 434 0.42 -11.30 -32.97
N LEU A 435 0.54 -12.34 -32.14
CA LEU A 435 1.14 -12.24 -30.80
C LEU A 435 2.63 -11.91 -30.87
N ASP A 436 3.37 -12.51 -31.81
CA ASP A 436 4.80 -12.20 -32.01
C ASP A 436 5.00 -10.75 -32.48
N ALA A 437 4.16 -10.28 -33.41
CA ALA A 437 4.18 -8.89 -33.86
C ALA A 437 3.82 -7.90 -32.74
N LEU A 438 2.81 -8.23 -31.94
CA LEU A 438 2.41 -7.42 -30.78
C LEU A 438 3.53 -7.38 -29.73
N HIS A 439 4.16 -8.51 -29.44
CA HIS A 439 5.28 -8.62 -28.49
C HIS A 439 6.48 -7.79 -28.95
N GLY A 440 6.89 -7.94 -30.21
CA GLY A 440 7.97 -7.14 -30.80
C GLY A 440 7.68 -5.64 -30.79
N ALA A 441 6.45 -5.23 -31.12
CA ALA A 441 6.03 -3.83 -31.04
C ALA A 441 6.06 -3.30 -29.59
N MET A 442 5.64 -4.12 -28.62
CA MET A 442 5.69 -3.75 -27.20
C MET A 442 7.13 -3.55 -26.70
N GLN A 443 8.11 -4.25 -27.28
CA GLN A 443 9.53 -4.09 -26.95
C GLN A 443 10.18 -2.88 -27.64
N ASN A 444 9.80 -2.61 -28.89
CA ASN A 444 10.48 -1.62 -29.74
C ASN A 444 9.88 -0.21 -29.66
N VAL A 445 8.57 -0.10 -29.37
CA VAL A 445 7.93 1.21 -29.23
C VAL A 445 8.40 1.85 -27.92
N SER A 446 9.05 3.01 -28.03
CA SER A 446 9.36 3.87 -26.88
C SER A 446 8.06 4.49 -26.37
N VAL A 447 7.47 3.85 -25.36
CA VAL A 447 6.15 4.18 -24.83
C VAL A 447 6.16 5.39 -23.90
N ASP A 448 7.34 5.95 -23.61
CA ASP A 448 7.57 7.02 -22.62
C ASP A 448 6.70 8.27 -22.84
N GLU A 449 6.32 8.57 -24.08
CA GLU A 449 5.55 9.77 -24.44
C GLU A 449 4.03 9.66 -24.18
N GLY A 450 3.49 8.46 -23.94
CA GLY A 450 2.05 8.23 -23.74
C GLY A 450 1.70 7.58 -22.39
N GLN A 451 2.69 7.38 -21.52
CA GLN A 451 2.45 6.85 -20.18
C GLN A 451 1.91 7.93 -19.25
N SER A 452 0.98 7.56 -18.37
CA SER A 452 0.55 8.41 -17.27
C SER A 452 1.21 7.96 -15.98
N MET A 453 1.50 8.91 -15.08
CA MET A 453 2.09 8.64 -13.78
C MET A 453 1.29 7.58 -13.02
N ASN A 454 1.96 6.53 -12.58
CA ASN A 454 1.39 5.55 -11.68
C ASN A 454 1.42 6.10 -10.24
N VAL A 455 0.29 6.03 -9.53
CA VAL A 455 0.14 6.60 -8.19
C VAL A 455 -0.13 5.49 -7.18
N LEU A 456 0.85 5.24 -6.32
CA LEU A 456 0.76 4.31 -5.20
C LEU A 456 0.39 5.08 -3.93
N ARG A 457 -0.69 4.68 -3.27
CA ARG A 457 -1.26 5.40 -2.13
C ARG A 457 -1.26 4.48 -0.93
N TYR A 458 -0.72 4.95 0.20
CA TYR A 458 -0.62 4.16 1.42
C TYR A 458 -1.16 4.94 2.62
N ALA A 459 -1.84 4.22 3.50
CA ALA A 459 -2.26 4.70 4.81
C ALA A 459 -1.77 3.70 5.86
N ASN A 460 -0.97 4.15 6.84
CA ASN A 460 -0.41 3.28 7.87
C ASN A 460 0.22 1.98 7.33
N ARG A 461 1.05 2.10 6.27
CA ARG A 461 1.67 0.98 5.53
C ARG A 461 0.70 0.01 4.81
N VAL A 462 -0.58 0.34 4.75
CA VAL A 462 -1.58 -0.42 4.00
C VAL A 462 -1.81 0.23 2.63
N PRO A 463 -1.69 -0.52 1.52
CA PRO A 463 -2.00 -0.04 0.19
C PRO A 463 -3.49 0.30 -0.01
N LEU A 464 -3.77 1.37 -0.74
CA LEU A 464 -5.11 1.82 -1.11
C LEU A 464 -5.31 1.64 -2.63
N GLN A 465 -5.94 0.55 -3.05
CA GLN A 465 -6.07 0.19 -4.47
C GLN A 465 -7.33 0.77 -5.15
N PHE A 466 -8.40 1.05 -4.40
CA PHE A 466 -9.66 1.52 -5.01
C PHE A 466 -9.92 3.02 -4.76
N GLN A 467 -10.91 3.58 -5.46
CA GLN A 467 -11.37 4.96 -5.27
C GLN A 467 -10.28 6.04 -5.45
N HIS A 468 -9.37 5.87 -6.42
CA HIS A 468 -8.29 6.84 -6.69
C HIS A 468 -8.79 8.27 -6.85
N ALA A 469 -9.92 8.49 -7.55
CA ALA A 469 -10.45 9.82 -7.84
C ALA A 469 -10.89 10.58 -6.56
N ALA A 470 -11.40 9.88 -5.55
CA ALA A 470 -11.87 10.47 -4.30
C ALA A 470 -10.75 10.72 -3.28
N CYS A 471 -9.53 10.24 -3.55
CA CYS A 471 -8.44 10.30 -2.58
C CYS A 471 -7.72 11.65 -2.59
N ALA A 472 -7.47 12.21 -1.41
CA ALA A 472 -6.72 13.44 -1.22
C ALA A 472 -5.31 13.40 -1.83
N VAL A 473 -4.66 12.23 -1.84
CA VAL A 473 -3.35 12.03 -2.49
C VAL A 473 -3.44 12.32 -3.99
N THR A 474 -4.34 11.64 -4.70
CA THR A 474 -4.51 11.78 -6.14
C THR A 474 -4.87 13.22 -6.51
N GLN A 475 -5.80 13.83 -5.78
CA GLN A 475 -6.21 15.22 -6.00
C GLN A 475 -5.05 16.20 -5.79
N THR A 476 -4.18 15.94 -4.81
CA THR A 476 -3.01 16.79 -4.56
C THR A 476 -1.95 16.61 -5.65
N ILE A 477 -1.76 15.40 -6.17
CA ILE A 477 -0.87 15.13 -7.31
C ILE A 477 -1.37 15.86 -8.56
N LEU A 478 -2.68 15.76 -8.86
CA LEU A 478 -3.32 16.45 -9.97
C LEU A 478 -3.17 17.98 -9.88
N ALA A 479 -3.33 18.54 -8.68
CA ALA A 479 -3.21 19.97 -8.43
C ALA A 479 -1.76 20.49 -8.42
N THR A 480 -0.76 19.60 -8.36
CA THR A 480 0.66 19.99 -8.36
C THR A 480 1.15 20.25 -9.78
N ASN A 481 1.90 21.33 -10.01
CA ASN A 481 2.43 21.67 -11.33
C ASN A 481 3.72 20.90 -11.64
N TRP A 482 3.57 19.73 -12.27
CA TRP A 482 4.70 18.85 -12.60
C TRP A 482 5.54 19.31 -13.79
N ARG A 483 5.05 20.25 -14.61
CA ARG A 483 5.80 20.85 -15.72
C ARG A 483 7.08 21.52 -15.25
N SER A 484 7.04 22.13 -14.06
CA SER A 484 8.21 22.74 -13.41
C SER A 484 9.32 21.73 -13.04
N TYR A 485 8.98 20.44 -13.01
CA TYR A 485 9.88 19.33 -12.68
C TYR A 485 10.27 18.49 -13.90
N GLY A 486 9.90 18.92 -15.11
CA GLY A 486 10.29 18.25 -16.35
C GLY A 486 9.35 17.16 -16.84
N LEU A 487 8.14 17.05 -16.28
CA LEU A 487 7.09 16.14 -16.78
C LEU A 487 6.09 16.88 -17.67
N SER A 488 5.55 16.19 -18.66
CA SER A 488 4.38 16.70 -19.39
C SER A 488 3.14 16.58 -18.50
N GLN A 489 2.15 17.47 -18.67
CA GLN A 489 0.88 17.35 -17.96
C GLN A 489 -0.17 18.10 -18.76
N SER A 490 -1.34 17.50 -18.97
CA SER A 490 -2.51 18.20 -19.53
C SER A 490 -3.42 18.70 -18.40
N ARG A 491 -4.23 19.73 -18.64
CA ARG A 491 -5.07 20.33 -17.58
C ARG A 491 -6.04 19.28 -17.03
N GLY A 492 -6.05 19.08 -15.71
CA GLY A 492 -6.93 18.12 -15.04
C GLY A 492 -6.54 16.65 -15.19
N SER A 493 -5.39 16.36 -15.78
CA SER A 493 -4.87 14.99 -15.95
C SER A 493 -3.64 14.74 -15.07
N LEU A 494 -3.37 13.46 -14.80
CA LEU A 494 -2.12 13.04 -14.19
C LEU A 494 -0.95 13.41 -15.12
N PRO A 495 0.21 13.76 -14.56
CA PRO A 495 1.40 14.05 -15.37
C PRO A 495 1.79 12.83 -16.21
N GLY A 496 2.26 13.10 -17.43
CA GLY A 496 2.75 12.11 -18.37
C GLY A 496 4.23 11.78 -18.12
N GLY A 497 4.59 10.54 -18.41
CA GLY A 497 5.93 9.99 -18.34
C GLY A 497 6.04 8.71 -17.49
N PRO A 498 7.17 7.98 -17.59
CA PRO A 498 7.47 6.77 -16.83
C PRO A 498 7.78 7.09 -15.37
N VAL A 499 6.75 7.51 -14.64
CA VAL A 499 6.88 7.95 -13.25
C VAL A 499 5.93 7.17 -12.37
N THR A 500 6.49 6.56 -11.33
CA THR A 500 5.70 6.01 -10.23
C THR A 500 5.89 6.89 -9.01
N ALA A 501 4.81 7.51 -8.55
CA ALA A 501 4.79 8.32 -7.33
C ALA A 501 4.10 7.55 -6.21
N MET A 502 4.81 7.36 -5.10
CA MET A 502 4.29 6.78 -3.88
C MET A 502 4.06 7.87 -2.84
N VAL A 503 2.90 7.87 -2.20
CA VAL A 503 2.62 8.74 -1.04
C VAL A 503 2.09 7.89 0.10
N HIS A 504 2.73 8.01 1.26
CA HIS A 504 2.36 7.34 2.49
C HIS A 504 1.90 8.36 3.54
N VAL A 505 0.75 8.09 4.14
CA VAL A 505 0.19 8.84 5.26
C VAL A 505 0.22 7.96 6.51
N ALA A 506 1.05 8.32 7.48
CA ALA A 506 1.14 7.63 8.77
C ALA A 506 0.44 8.46 9.84
N SER A 507 -0.49 7.89 10.58
CA SER A 507 -1.26 8.58 11.63
C SER A 507 -1.87 7.59 12.62
N VAL A 508 -2.12 8.03 13.85
CA VAL A 508 -2.90 7.26 14.85
C VAL A 508 -4.34 7.02 14.39
N TRP A 509 -4.88 7.97 13.64
CA TRP A 509 -6.18 7.88 13.01
C TRP A 509 -6.04 8.42 11.59
N VAL A 510 -6.37 7.65 10.56
CA VAL A 510 -6.37 8.13 9.17
C VAL A 510 -7.81 8.52 8.81
N PRO A 511 -8.05 9.71 8.25
CA PRO A 511 -9.41 10.14 7.94
C PRO A 511 -9.82 9.55 6.59
N PHE A 512 -10.53 8.43 6.61
CA PHE A 512 -11.04 7.80 5.39
C PHE A 512 -12.35 8.44 4.93
N THR A 513 -12.64 8.39 3.63
CA THR A 513 -13.91 8.85 3.06
C THR A 513 -15.08 7.91 3.33
N SER A 514 -14.79 6.64 3.61
CA SER A 514 -15.76 5.58 3.88
C SER A 514 -15.17 4.50 4.79
N GLU A 515 -16.04 3.69 5.41
CA GLU A 515 -15.66 2.57 6.28
C GLU A 515 -14.85 1.47 5.57
N SER A 516 -14.89 1.42 4.24
CA SER A 516 -14.09 0.52 3.42
C SER A 516 -12.61 0.90 3.33
N LYS A 517 -12.22 2.09 3.82
CA LYS A 517 -10.83 2.55 3.92
C LYS A 517 -10.04 2.55 2.60
N GLU A 518 -10.66 3.00 1.51
CA GLU A 518 -10.04 2.99 0.18
C GLU A 518 -9.50 4.37 -0.26
N ALA A 519 -9.94 5.45 0.38
CA ALA A 519 -9.51 6.80 0.06
C ALA A 519 -9.40 7.68 1.32
N ILE A 520 -8.40 8.56 1.31
CA ILE A 520 -8.15 9.54 2.37
C ILE A 520 -8.93 10.81 2.04
N ALA A 521 -9.65 11.34 3.03
CA ALA A 521 -10.49 12.53 2.91
C ALA A 521 -9.68 13.83 2.75
N HIS A 522 -10.33 14.85 2.19
CA HIS A 522 -9.72 16.12 1.82
C HIS A 522 -9.64 17.10 3.00
N TYR A 523 -8.61 16.96 3.82
CA TYR A 523 -8.28 17.94 4.86
C TYR A 523 -7.19 18.91 4.36
N PRO A 524 -7.36 20.24 4.50
CA PRO A 524 -6.38 21.22 4.03
C PRO A 524 -4.97 21.01 4.61
N GLU A 525 -4.87 20.63 5.88
CA GLU A 525 -3.62 20.35 6.59
C GLU A 525 -2.88 19.16 5.97
N ILE A 526 -3.61 18.09 5.68
CA ILE A 526 -3.07 16.87 5.05
C ILE A 526 -2.64 17.17 3.61
N GLN A 527 -3.50 17.83 2.82
CA GLN A 527 -3.17 18.17 1.43
C GLN A 527 -1.98 19.12 1.32
N LYS A 528 -1.83 20.06 2.26
CA LYS A 528 -0.67 20.94 2.33
C LYS A 528 0.62 20.14 2.51
N GLU A 529 0.67 19.22 3.49
CA GLU A 529 1.88 18.42 3.71
C GLU A 529 2.15 17.41 2.60
N ILE A 530 1.11 16.82 1.98
CA ILE A 530 1.27 16.01 0.75
C ILE A 530 1.91 16.84 -0.36
N ARG A 531 1.42 18.06 -0.60
CA ARG A 531 1.99 18.95 -1.63
C ARG A 531 3.46 19.25 -1.33
N LEU A 532 3.81 19.57 -0.08
CA LEU A 532 5.19 19.85 0.30
C LEU A 532 6.12 18.63 0.13
N ALA A 533 5.63 17.42 0.45
CA ALA A 533 6.36 16.17 0.21
C ALA A 533 6.59 15.92 -1.29
N LEU A 534 5.54 16.07 -2.10
CA LEU A 534 5.61 15.93 -3.57
C LEU A 534 6.57 16.96 -4.19
N GLN A 535 6.56 18.20 -3.72
CA GLN A 535 7.51 19.23 -4.19
C GLN A 535 8.96 18.88 -3.82
N ALA A 536 9.20 18.25 -2.66
CA ALA A 536 10.54 17.83 -2.27
C ALA A 536 11.12 16.77 -3.22
N VAL A 537 10.35 15.73 -3.53
CA VAL A 537 10.76 14.72 -4.52
C VAL A 537 10.77 15.27 -5.96
N GLY A 538 9.82 16.15 -6.30
CA GLY A 538 9.73 16.80 -7.61
C GLY A 538 10.94 17.68 -7.91
N ARG A 539 11.48 18.42 -6.94
CA ARG A 539 12.73 19.18 -7.13
C ARG A 539 13.91 18.28 -7.45
N LYS A 540 14.05 17.14 -6.76
CA LYS A 540 15.11 16.15 -7.00
C LYS A 540 14.98 15.52 -8.40
N LEU A 541 13.76 15.16 -8.81
CA LEU A 541 13.47 14.72 -10.18
C LEU A 541 13.83 15.79 -11.23
N GLY A 542 13.42 17.04 -11.01
CA GLY A 542 13.71 18.12 -11.95
C GLY A 542 15.21 18.36 -12.14
N MET A 543 16.04 18.16 -11.11
CA MET A 543 17.50 18.19 -11.24
C MET A 543 18.03 17.05 -12.11
N TYR A 544 17.52 15.83 -11.90
CA TYR A 544 17.86 14.67 -12.73
C TYR A 544 17.48 14.89 -14.20
N MET A 545 16.26 15.34 -14.46
CA MET A 545 15.76 15.61 -15.82
C MET A 545 16.58 16.68 -16.55
N ARG A 546 16.91 17.79 -15.87
CA ARG A 546 17.76 18.84 -16.45
C ARG A 546 19.17 18.35 -16.77
N ARG A 547 19.75 17.51 -15.91
CA ARG A 547 21.06 16.88 -16.18
C ARG A 547 21.00 16.00 -17.43
N ARG A 548 19.97 15.17 -17.56
CA ARG A 548 19.77 14.29 -18.73
C ARG A 548 19.55 15.09 -20.02
N LEU A 549 18.72 16.14 -19.97
CA LEU A 549 18.49 17.01 -21.12
C LEU A 549 19.78 17.72 -21.58
N ARG A 550 20.58 18.22 -20.64
CA ARG A 550 21.87 18.85 -20.95
C ARG A 550 22.80 17.88 -21.67
N VAL A 551 22.95 16.65 -21.16
CA VAL A 551 23.77 15.61 -21.79
C VAL A 551 23.26 15.27 -23.20
N ALA A 552 21.94 15.17 -23.39
CA ALA A 552 21.35 14.91 -24.70
C ALA A 552 21.60 16.05 -25.70
N GLN A 553 21.49 17.31 -25.26
CA GLN A 553 21.78 18.48 -26.10
C GLN A 553 23.25 18.58 -26.48
N GLU A 554 24.16 18.29 -25.55
CA GLU A 554 25.61 18.21 -25.82
C GLU A 554 25.92 17.11 -26.86
N GLY A 555 25.26 15.95 -26.74
CA GLY A 555 25.37 14.85 -27.71
C GLY A 555 24.82 15.19 -29.10
N GLN A 556 23.63 15.80 -29.18
CA GLN A 556 23.03 16.25 -30.45
C GLN A 556 23.90 17.30 -31.13
N ARG A 557 24.37 18.29 -30.36
CA ARG A 557 25.31 19.31 -30.83
C ARG A 557 26.56 18.64 -31.43
N ARG A 558 27.18 17.69 -30.73
CA ARG A 558 28.33 16.93 -31.24
C ARG A 558 28.02 16.21 -32.55
N SER A 559 26.89 15.52 -32.64
CA SER A 559 26.46 14.81 -33.86
C SER A 559 26.30 15.75 -35.06
N ILE A 560 25.71 16.93 -34.84
CA ILE A 560 25.61 17.99 -35.85
C ILE A 560 27.00 18.46 -36.28
N PHE A 561 27.88 18.81 -35.32
CA PHE A 561 29.24 19.25 -35.64
C PHE A 561 30.03 18.21 -36.45
N LEU A 562 29.94 16.92 -36.09
CA LEU A 562 30.61 15.84 -36.83
C LEU A 562 30.08 15.71 -38.25
N ARG A 563 28.77 15.91 -38.47
CA ARG A 563 28.16 15.85 -39.81
C ARG A 563 28.65 16.98 -40.72
N TYR A 564 28.79 18.19 -40.19
CA TYR A 564 29.23 19.37 -40.96
C TYR A 564 30.75 19.54 -41.02
N LEU A 565 31.51 18.80 -40.19
CA LEU A 565 32.97 18.93 -40.09
C LEU A 565 33.66 18.77 -41.46
N GLY A 566 33.21 17.79 -42.26
CA GLY A 566 33.79 17.49 -43.57
C GLY A 566 33.56 18.57 -44.62
N GLU A 567 32.40 19.23 -44.57
CA GLU A 567 32.03 20.35 -45.44
C GLU A 567 32.80 21.61 -45.07
N VAL A 568 32.88 21.92 -43.77
CA VAL A 568 33.63 23.08 -43.26
C VAL A 568 35.12 22.92 -43.58
N ALA A 569 35.69 21.73 -43.36
CA ALA A 569 37.09 21.48 -43.71
C ALA A 569 37.35 21.62 -45.22
N GLY A 570 36.39 21.21 -46.07
CA GLY A 570 36.46 21.39 -47.52
C GLY A 570 36.43 22.87 -47.93
N ALA A 571 35.47 23.64 -47.42
CA ALA A 571 35.33 25.06 -47.74
C ALA A 571 36.54 25.89 -47.28
N VAL A 572 37.03 25.65 -46.06
CA VAL A 572 38.20 26.36 -45.52
C VAL A 572 39.48 25.99 -46.28
N SER A 573 39.64 24.73 -46.65
CA SER A 573 40.75 24.27 -47.50
C SER A 573 40.75 24.97 -48.86
N GLN A 574 39.58 25.13 -49.49
CA GLN A 574 39.46 25.83 -50.78
C GLN A 574 39.79 27.32 -50.68
N ILE A 575 39.39 28.00 -49.61
CA ILE A 575 39.63 29.45 -49.45
C ILE A 575 41.11 29.74 -49.11
N ASN A 576 41.71 28.95 -48.22
CA ASN A 576 43.04 29.25 -47.67
C ASN A 576 44.18 28.43 -48.30
N GLY A 577 43.88 27.49 -49.21
CA GLY A 577 44.88 26.60 -49.83
C GLY A 577 45.53 25.60 -48.85
N THR A 578 44.91 25.34 -47.70
CA THR A 578 45.44 24.46 -46.64
C THR A 578 45.01 23.00 -46.85
N ASP A 579 45.79 22.04 -46.34
CA ASP A 579 45.45 20.61 -46.39
C ASP A 579 44.16 20.27 -45.62
N ARG A 580 43.16 19.78 -46.36
CA ARG A 580 41.85 19.37 -45.85
C ARG A 580 41.94 18.28 -44.79
N ALA A 581 42.81 17.28 -44.97
CA ALA A 581 42.89 16.13 -44.06
C ALA A 581 43.41 16.56 -42.69
N LYS A 582 44.50 17.35 -42.69
CA LYS A 582 45.07 17.94 -41.48
C LYS A 582 44.10 18.88 -40.77
N LEU A 583 43.34 19.69 -41.52
CA LEU A 583 42.35 20.60 -40.96
C LEU A 583 41.14 19.86 -40.36
N TYR A 584 40.70 18.76 -40.99
CA TYR A 584 39.65 17.89 -40.46
C TYR A 584 40.08 17.25 -39.12
N GLU A 585 41.31 16.73 -39.04
CA GLU A 585 41.83 16.16 -37.78
C GLU A 585 41.95 17.21 -36.66
N GLN A 586 42.39 18.42 -36.98
CA GLN A 586 42.45 19.53 -36.01
C GLN A 586 41.06 19.93 -35.49
N LEU A 587 40.08 20.04 -36.39
CA LEU A 587 38.69 20.34 -36.02
C LEU A 587 38.06 19.19 -35.22
N LEU A 588 38.39 17.95 -35.56
CA LEU A 588 37.93 16.76 -34.83
C LEU A 588 38.50 16.76 -33.40
N ALA A 589 39.79 17.03 -33.24
CA ALA A 589 40.44 17.15 -31.93
C ALA A 589 39.80 18.26 -31.08
N ALA A 590 39.55 19.44 -31.66
CA ALA A 590 38.91 20.56 -30.97
C ALA A 590 37.46 20.28 -30.51
N VAL A 591 36.74 19.37 -31.19
CA VAL A 591 35.39 18.94 -30.79
C VAL A 591 35.44 17.88 -29.67
N VAL A 592 36.54 17.12 -29.55
CA VAL A 592 36.71 16.03 -28.58
C VAL A 592 37.37 16.51 -27.27
N GLU A 593 38.34 17.41 -27.32
CA GLU A 593 39.13 17.88 -26.17
C GLU A 593 38.39 18.63 -25.04
N PRO A 594 37.29 19.39 -25.26
CA PRO A 594 36.72 20.24 -24.21
C PRO A 594 36.16 19.49 -22.97
N HIS A 595 36.07 18.16 -22.99
CA HIS A 595 35.35 17.39 -21.95
C HIS A 595 36.21 16.51 -21.03
N VAL A 596 37.54 16.39 -21.26
CA VAL A 596 38.43 15.67 -20.33
C VAL A 596 38.67 16.47 -19.03
N ARG A 597 38.38 17.78 -19.02
CA ARG A 597 38.53 18.64 -17.83
C ARG A 597 37.28 18.80 -16.96
N LEU A 598 36.14 18.19 -17.34
CA LEU A 598 34.86 18.34 -16.61
C LEU A 598 34.41 17.06 -15.87
N SER A 599 35.27 16.05 -15.78
CA SER A 599 35.04 14.80 -15.05
C SER A 599 35.84 14.71 -13.73
N GLY A 600 36.06 15.85 -13.07
CA GLY A 600 36.62 15.96 -11.72
C GLY A 600 35.56 16.35 -10.70
#